data_AF-A0A0B4FE72-F1
#
_entry.id   AF-A0A0B4FE72-F1
#
_cell.length_a   1.000
_cell.length_b   1.000
_cell.length_c   1.000
_cell.angle_alpha   90.00
_cell.angle_beta   90.00
_cell.angle_gamma   90.00
#
_symmetry.space_group_name_H-M   'P 1'
#
loop_
_entity.id
_entity.type
_entity.pdbx_description
1 polymer ?
#
loop_
_entity_poly.entity_id
_entity_poly.type
_entity_poly.pdbx_seq_one_letter_code
_entity_poly.pdbx_strand_id
1 'polypeptide(L)'
;MKYSMLSVAAFVASSLASPAYFRGEPEKPGPITVDNKLNTDVRLEIIPIQGHEFEAYDAYVDIKGGQAYTIEDLPPSADLKLRLLTPIPGQGPVDVIYRSLHPGPDSPFRYWVNRGNPHFVFPGVVDVQPKPQTAQCYRLTSYPNRLLPPPPFCDAGTKLLITLCQQGHPDCPPGRNAEYDEAEWL
;
A
#
# COMPACT_ATOMS: atom_id res chain seq x y z
N MET A 1 -5.75 -81.60 12.22
CA MET A 1 -6.30 -81.71 10.86
C MET A 1 -6.94 -80.37 10.49
N LYS A 2 -6.60 -79.79 9.31
CA LYS A 2 -7.42 -78.88 8.47
C LYS A 2 -7.74 -77.48 9.05
N TYR A 3 -7.56 -76.31 8.42
CA TYR A 3 -7.01 -75.86 7.13
C TYR A 3 -6.47 -74.42 7.31
N SER A 4 -5.48 -74.07 6.51
CA SER A 4 -4.98 -72.73 6.25
C SER A 4 -6.02 -71.90 5.47
N MET A 5 -6.16 -70.61 5.76
CA MET A 5 -6.58 -69.62 4.77
C MET A 5 -5.57 -68.47 4.75
N LEU A 6 -4.69 -68.52 3.76
CA LEU A 6 -4.04 -67.35 3.17
C LEU A 6 -5.08 -66.57 2.36
N SER A 7 -5.06 -65.25 2.46
CA SER A 7 -5.31 -64.41 1.30
C SER A 7 -4.48 -63.13 1.36
N VAL A 8 -4.12 -62.65 0.17
CA VAL A 8 -2.92 -61.91 -0.19
C VAL A 8 -3.30 -60.56 -0.80
N ALA A 9 -2.42 -59.57 -0.55
CA ALA A 9 -2.20 -58.33 -1.31
C ALA A 9 -3.33 -57.26 -1.26
N ALA A 10 -3.08 -55.97 -1.49
CA ALA A 10 -1.97 -55.34 -2.20
C ALA A 10 -1.71 -53.91 -1.72
N PHE A 11 -0.49 -53.47 -2.01
CA PHE A 11 0.05 -52.12 -1.97
C PHE A 11 -0.91 -51.02 -2.45
N VAL A 12 -0.93 -49.92 -1.72
CA VAL A 12 -1.01 -48.59 -2.33
C VAL A 12 0.18 -47.79 -1.82
N ALA A 13 1.18 -47.66 -2.68
CA ALA A 13 2.18 -46.62 -2.59
C ALA A 13 1.69 -45.43 -3.45
N SER A 14 1.53 -44.28 -2.81
CA SER A 14 1.47 -42.96 -3.46
C SER A 14 1.93 -41.96 -2.39
N SER A 15 3.22 -41.64 -2.36
CA SER A 15 3.80 -40.45 -3.01
C SER A 15 3.53 -39.15 -2.23
N LEU A 16 4.61 -38.57 -1.70
CA LEU A 16 4.88 -37.12 -1.63
C LEU A 16 3.66 -36.20 -1.39
N ALA A 17 3.43 -35.80 -0.14
CA ALA A 17 2.69 -34.57 0.15
C ALA A 17 3.05 -34.02 1.53
N SER A 18 4.22 -33.38 1.64
CA SER A 18 4.31 -32.15 2.41
C SER A 18 4.93 -31.11 1.47
N PRO A 19 4.41 -29.88 1.38
CA PRO A 19 3.54 -29.20 2.34
C PRO A 19 2.25 -28.65 1.70
N ALA A 20 1.10 -28.81 2.35
CA ALA A 20 -0.02 -27.90 2.16
C ALA A 20 -0.16 -27.06 3.44
N TYR A 21 0.95 -26.46 3.86
CA TYR A 21 0.90 -25.39 4.85
C TYR A 21 0.44 -24.13 4.11
N PHE A 22 -0.78 -23.71 4.46
CA PHE A 22 -1.46 -22.47 4.11
C PHE A 22 -1.89 -22.34 2.65
N ARG A 23 -3.21 -22.44 2.42
CA ARG A 23 -3.88 -21.50 1.50
C ARG A 23 -3.56 -20.11 2.08
N GLY A 24 -2.43 -19.54 1.69
CA GLY A 24 -1.98 -18.25 2.19
C GLY A 24 -3.08 -17.24 1.95
N GLU A 25 -3.40 -16.45 2.97
CA GLU A 25 -4.14 -15.20 2.75
C GLU A 25 -3.46 -14.46 1.60
N PRO A 26 -4.21 -13.88 0.65
CA PRO A 26 -3.59 -13.04 -0.37
C PRO A 26 -2.77 -11.97 0.35
N GLU A 27 -1.43 -12.03 0.25
CA GLU A 27 -0.63 -11.13 1.07
C GLU A 27 -0.79 -9.71 0.56
N LYS A 28 -1.12 -8.88 1.54
CA LYS A 28 -1.25 -7.44 1.45
C LYS A 28 0.13 -6.80 1.49
N PRO A 29 0.26 -5.50 1.16
CA PRO A 29 1.40 -4.74 1.67
C PRO A 29 1.60 -5.00 3.17
N GLY A 30 2.84 -4.86 3.64
CA GLY A 30 3.09 -4.78 5.07
C GLY A 30 2.41 -3.56 5.68
N PRO A 31 2.55 -3.34 7.01
CA PRO A 31 1.89 -2.21 7.66
C PRO A 31 2.12 -0.88 6.95
N ILE A 32 1.04 -0.13 6.76
CA ILE A 32 1.08 1.20 6.13
C ILE A 32 0.96 2.24 7.22
N THR A 33 1.95 3.12 7.34
CA THR A 33 1.93 4.25 8.27
C THR A 33 1.62 5.53 7.52
N VAL A 34 0.58 6.25 7.93
CA VAL A 34 0.24 7.59 7.46
C VAL A 34 0.75 8.60 8.49
N ASP A 35 1.79 9.35 8.14
CA ASP A 35 2.38 10.42 8.94
C ASP A 35 1.84 11.79 8.47
N ASN A 36 0.93 12.36 9.24
CA ASN A 36 0.32 13.65 8.96
C ASN A 36 1.19 14.78 9.54
N LYS A 37 2.10 15.35 8.75
CA LYS A 37 2.89 16.54 9.11
C LYS A 37 2.18 17.86 8.85
N LEU A 38 0.91 17.84 8.44
CA LEU A 38 0.13 19.06 8.29
C LEU A 38 -0.27 19.60 9.67
N ASN A 39 -0.59 20.89 9.71
CA ASN A 39 -1.18 21.54 10.88
C ASN A 39 -2.71 21.32 11.01
N THR A 40 -3.29 20.49 10.16
CA THR A 40 -4.72 20.20 10.10
C THR A 40 -4.96 18.70 10.13
N ASP A 41 -6.13 18.32 10.62
CA ASP A 41 -6.55 16.94 10.77
C ASP A 41 -6.91 16.34 9.42
N VAL A 42 -6.53 15.07 9.22
CA VAL A 42 -6.80 14.30 8.02
C VAL A 42 -7.66 13.10 8.37
N ARG A 43 -8.79 12.96 7.69
CA ARG A 43 -9.60 11.75 7.72
C ARG A 43 -9.09 10.75 6.69
N LEU A 44 -8.68 9.59 7.19
CA LEU A 44 -8.36 8.41 6.41
C LEU A 44 -9.60 7.52 6.29
N GLU A 45 -9.92 7.12 5.06
CA GLU A 45 -10.95 6.15 4.72
C GLU A 45 -10.31 5.05 3.86
N ILE A 46 -10.51 3.79 4.24
CA ILE A 46 -9.91 2.64 3.55
C ILE A 46 -11.01 2.00 2.71
N ILE A 47 -10.87 2.03 1.38
CA ILE A 47 -11.88 1.52 0.44
C ILE A 47 -11.30 0.31 -0.31
N PRO A 48 -11.66 -0.94 0.05
CA PRO A 48 -11.18 -2.13 -0.64
C PRO A 48 -11.60 -2.20 -2.12
N ILE A 49 -10.72 -2.72 -2.98
CA ILE A 49 -10.94 -2.84 -4.44
C ILE A 49 -11.14 -4.33 -4.84
N GLN A 50 -12.29 -4.93 -4.45
CA GLN A 50 -12.85 -6.29 -4.75
C GLN A 50 -11.95 -7.56 -4.58
N GLY A 51 -12.47 -8.76 -4.29
CA GLY A 51 -13.85 -9.27 -4.23
C GLY A 51 -14.05 -10.47 -3.28
N HIS A 52 -15.31 -10.71 -2.94
CA HIS A 52 -15.87 -11.59 -1.89
C HIS A 52 -15.75 -11.05 -0.46
N GLU A 53 -16.91 -11.00 0.20
CA GLU A 53 -17.18 -10.74 1.62
C GLU A 53 -15.96 -10.41 2.48
N PHE A 54 -15.70 -9.12 2.67
CA PHE A 54 -14.89 -8.66 3.79
C PHE A 54 -15.73 -7.72 4.64
N GLU A 55 -15.56 -7.86 5.95
CA GLU A 55 -16.15 -7.01 6.97
C GLU A 55 -16.00 -5.53 6.56
N ALA A 56 -17.08 -4.78 6.71
CA ALA A 56 -17.10 -3.37 6.34
C ALA A 56 -15.96 -2.64 7.06
N TYR A 57 -14.95 -2.19 6.30
CA TYR A 57 -13.94 -1.23 6.75
C TYR A 57 -14.54 0.18 6.93
N ASP A 58 -15.82 0.28 7.32
CA ASP A 58 -16.57 1.52 7.53
C ASP A 58 -16.10 2.31 8.78
N ALA A 59 -14.86 2.09 9.20
CA ALA A 59 -14.16 2.88 10.20
C ALA A 59 -13.24 3.87 9.49
N TYR A 60 -13.65 5.14 9.43
CA TYR A 60 -12.72 6.21 9.15
C TYR A 60 -11.85 6.48 10.39
N VAL A 61 -10.64 6.96 10.16
CA VAL A 61 -9.71 7.35 11.22
C VAL A 61 -9.33 8.81 11.02
N ASP A 62 -9.55 9.64 12.05
CA ASP A 62 -9.12 11.03 12.05
C ASP A 62 -7.70 11.12 12.63
N ILE A 63 -6.73 11.40 11.77
CA ILE A 63 -5.31 11.56 12.11
C ILE A 63 -5.04 13.03 12.39
N LYS A 64 -4.72 13.38 13.64
CA LYS A 64 -4.46 14.76 14.02
C LYS A 64 -3.24 15.33 13.32
N GLY A 65 -3.21 16.65 13.13
CA GLY A 65 -2.03 17.34 12.64
C GLY A 65 -0.80 17.04 13.51
N GLY A 66 0.32 16.71 12.87
CA GLY A 66 1.58 16.30 13.52
C GLY A 66 1.62 14.86 14.04
N GLN A 67 0.56 14.06 13.83
CA GLN A 67 0.49 12.67 14.29
C GLN A 67 0.60 11.66 13.16
N ALA A 68 0.94 10.42 13.52
CA ALA A 68 0.97 9.30 12.60
C ALA A 68 -0.02 8.21 13.03
N TYR A 69 -0.53 7.47 12.06
CA TYR A 69 -1.40 6.31 12.27
C TYR A 69 -0.91 5.13 11.45
N THR A 70 -0.84 3.94 12.04
CA THR A 70 -0.40 2.71 11.37
C THR A 70 -1.57 1.77 11.18
N ILE A 71 -1.76 1.34 9.94
CA ILE A 71 -2.74 0.33 9.55
C ILE A 71 -2.00 -1.01 9.53
N GLU A 72 -2.31 -1.88 10.50
CA GLU A 72 -1.67 -3.19 10.64
C GLU A 72 -2.37 -4.25 9.77
N ASP A 73 -3.70 -4.20 9.69
CA ASP A 73 -4.49 -5.14 8.89
C ASP A 73 -5.07 -4.43 7.67
N LEU A 74 -4.60 -4.84 6.49
CA LEU A 74 -4.91 -4.22 5.20
C LEU A 74 -5.52 -5.26 4.28
N PRO A 75 -6.54 -4.93 3.48
CA PRO A 75 -6.95 -5.80 2.39
C PRO A 75 -5.84 -5.87 1.32
N PRO A 76 -5.85 -6.88 0.43
CA PRO A 76 -4.84 -7.01 -0.64
C PRO A 76 -4.83 -5.84 -1.63
N SER A 77 -5.96 -5.17 -1.81
CA SER A 77 -6.09 -3.99 -2.67
C SER A 77 -7.04 -3.00 -2.04
N ALA A 78 -6.60 -1.76 -1.88
CA ALA A 78 -7.44 -0.67 -1.39
C ALA A 78 -7.03 0.69 -1.94
N ASP A 79 -8.00 1.60 -1.86
CA ASP A 79 -7.82 3.03 -1.97
C ASP A 79 -7.82 3.65 -0.57
N LEU A 80 -6.70 4.26 -0.18
CA LEU A 80 -6.55 5.01 1.05
C LEU A 80 -6.88 6.47 0.77
N LYS A 81 -8.13 6.84 1.00
CA LYS A 81 -8.65 8.17 0.74
C LYS A 81 -8.40 9.11 1.91
N LEU A 82 -7.62 10.15 1.66
CA LEU A 82 -7.17 11.11 2.66
C LEU A 82 -7.85 12.46 2.41
N ARG A 83 -8.62 12.94 3.40
CA ARG A 83 -9.41 14.18 3.31
C ARG A 83 -9.05 15.12 4.44
N LEU A 84 -8.81 16.40 4.14
CA LEU A 84 -8.67 17.42 5.17
C LEU A 84 -10.03 17.63 5.86
N LEU A 85 -10.06 17.69 7.19
CA LEU A 85 -11.30 17.96 7.94
C LEU A 85 -11.74 19.43 7.90
N THR A 86 -10.79 20.34 7.73
CA THR A 86 -11.04 21.78 7.57
C THR A 86 -10.54 22.29 6.22
N PRO A 87 -11.13 21.83 5.09
CA PRO A 87 -10.68 22.25 3.78
C PRO A 87 -11.05 23.71 3.51
N ILE A 88 -10.11 24.45 2.93
CA ILE A 88 -10.39 25.78 2.36
C ILE A 88 -11.03 25.58 0.97
N PRO A 89 -11.91 26.48 0.48
CA PRO A 89 -12.47 26.36 -0.86
C PRO A 89 -11.41 26.10 -1.94
N GLY A 90 -11.66 25.10 -2.80
CA GLY A 90 -10.73 24.65 -3.83
C GLY A 90 -9.77 23.52 -3.40
N GLN A 91 -9.79 23.11 -2.13
CA GLN A 91 -9.04 21.93 -1.67
C GLN A 91 -9.89 20.66 -1.78
N GLY A 92 -9.26 19.57 -2.20
CA GLY A 92 -9.90 18.27 -2.40
C GLY A 92 -9.16 17.12 -1.71
N PRO A 93 -9.73 15.91 -1.79
CA PRO A 93 -9.09 14.69 -1.29
C PRO A 93 -7.83 14.34 -2.07
N VAL A 94 -7.01 13.47 -1.49
CA VAL A 94 -5.98 12.72 -2.21
C VAL A 94 -6.07 11.26 -1.84
N ASP A 95 -5.86 10.40 -2.82
CA ASP A 95 -6.01 8.97 -2.71
C ASP A 95 -4.63 8.33 -2.86
N VAL A 96 -4.25 7.44 -1.94
CA VAL A 96 -3.09 6.56 -2.11
C VAL A 96 -3.61 5.16 -2.35
N ILE A 97 -3.44 4.69 -3.58
CA ILE A 97 -4.01 3.42 -4.03
C ILE A 97 -2.90 2.40 -4.09
N TYR A 98 -3.16 1.19 -3.60
CA TYR A 98 -2.31 0.03 -3.83
C TYR A 98 -3.13 -1.16 -4.33
N ARG A 99 -2.54 -1.96 -5.22
CA ARG A 99 -3.17 -3.15 -5.78
C ARG A 99 -2.19 -4.29 -5.94
N SER A 100 -2.50 -5.43 -5.33
CA SER A 100 -1.88 -6.72 -5.65
C SER A 100 -2.19 -7.11 -7.09
N LEU A 101 -1.21 -7.71 -7.77
CA LEU A 101 -1.29 -7.96 -9.21
C LEU A 101 -1.91 -9.31 -9.57
N HIS A 102 -1.90 -10.26 -8.65
CA HIS A 102 -2.54 -11.56 -8.81
C HIS A 102 -2.97 -12.13 -7.45
N PRO A 103 -3.84 -13.14 -7.42
CA PRO A 103 -4.08 -13.90 -6.20
C PRO A 103 -2.84 -14.70 -5.78
N GLY A 104 -2.63 -14.87 -4.48
CA GLY A 104 -1.56 -15.72 -3.92
C GLY A 104 -0.68 -15.01 -2.89
N PRO A 105 0.11 -15.78 -2.11
CA PRO A 105 0.90 -15.26 -1.00
C PRO A 105 2.05 -14.36 -1.46
N ASP A 106 2.67 -14.63 -2.60
CA ASP A 106 3.81 -13.83 -3.08
C ASP A 106 3.39 -12.78 -4.10
N SER A 107 2.15 -12.29 -4.06
CA SER A 107 1.69 -11.34 -5.08
C SER A 107 2.36 -9.98 -4.91
N PRO A 108 3.12 -9.53 -5.90
CA PRO A 108 3.64 -8.18 -5.89
C PRO A 108 2.48 -7.21 -6.06
N PHE A 109 2.68 -6.01 -5.54
CA PHE A 109 1.71 -4.93 -5.63
C PHE A 109 2.31 -3.70 -6.29
N ARG A 110 1.42 -2.86 -6.81
CA ARG A 110 1.78 -1.50 -7.27
C ARG A 110 1.06 -0.50 -6.41
N TYR A 111 1.66 0.67 -6.24
CA TYR A 111 0.98 1.80 -5.60
C TYR A 111 1.14 3.08 -6.38
N TRP A 112 0.20 4.00 -6.22
CA TRP A 112 0.23 5.32 -6.84
C TRP A 112 -0.60 6.32 -6.05
N VAL A 113 -0.37 7.60 -6.31
CA VAL A 113 -1.15 8.69 -5.75
C VAL A 113 -2.13 9.18 -6.81
N ASN A 114 -3.40 9.36 -6.44
CA ASN A 114 -4.41 9.96 -7.30
C ASN A 114 -4.92 11.24 -6.64
N ARG A 115 -4.75 12.38 -7.31
CA ARG A 115 -5.14 13.70 -6.78
C ARG A 115 -6.58 14.11 -7.15
N GLY A 116 -7.41 13.17 -7.61
CA GLY A 116 -8.82 13.42 -7.89
C GLY A 116 -9.06 14.49 -8.95
N ASN A 117 -10.09 15.32 -8.74
CA ASN A 117 -10.56 16.33 -9.69
C ASN A 117 -9.53 17.48 -9.85
N PRO A 118 -9.15 17.89 -11.08
CA PRO A 118 -8.21 19.00 -11.30
C PRO A 118 -8.67 20.34 -10.71
N HIS A 119 -9.95 20.51 -10.40
CA HIS A 119 -10.51 21.71 -9.79
C HIS A 119 -10.46 21.72 -8.25
N PHE A 120 -10.20 20.57 -7.62
CA PHE A 120 -10.13 20.41 -6.16
C PHE A 120 -8.91 19.56 -5.81
N VAL A 121 -7.78 20.22 -5.59
CA VAL A 121 -6.50 19.53 -5.42
C VAL A 121 -6.09 19.54 -3.96
N PHE A 122 -5.60 18.41 -3.46
CA PHE A 122 -4.94 18.38 -2.16
C PHE A 122 -3.75 19.35 -2.13
N PRO A 123 -3.66 20.28 -1.17
CA PRO A 123 -2.72 21.40 -1.23
C PRO A 123 -1.27 21.00 -0.90
N GLY A 124 -1.07 19.86 -0.26
CA GLY A 124 0.24 19.42 0.22
C GLY A 124 0.98 18.48 -0.73
N VAL A 125 2.18 18.10 -0.33
CA VAL A 125 2.97 17.01 -0.91
C VAL A 125 2.50 15.70 -0.27
N VAL A 126 2.39 14.66 -1.10
CA VAL A 126 2.17 13.28 -0.63
C VAL A 126 3.39 12.48 -1.01
N ASP A 127 4.11 11.99 -0.02
CA ASP A 127 5.31 11.20 -0.22
C ASP A 127 5.09 9.76 0.26
N VAL A 128 5.32 8.79 -0.62
CA VAL A 128 5.15 7.37 -0.30
C VAL A 128 6.51 6.69 -0.38
N GLN A 129 7.04 6.30 0.77
CA GLN A 129 8.34 5.65 0.91
C GLN A 129 8.17 4.16 1.27
N PRO A 130 8.64 3.24 0.41
CA PRO A 130 8.63 1.82 0.72
C PRO A 130 9.83 1.43 1.59
N LYS A 131 9.65 0.39 2.41
CA LYS A 131 10.73 -0.24 3.20
C LYS A 131 10.63 -1.78 3.06
N PRO A 132 11.65 -2.44 2.46
CA PRO A 132 12.87 -1.87 1.87
C PRO A 132 12.59 -1.10 0.56
N GLN A 133 13.54 -0.24 0.17
CA GLN A 133 13.51 0.44 -1.12
C GLN A 133 14.41 -0.30 -2.11
N THR A 134 13.91 -0.54 -3.32
CA THR A 134 14.64 -1.20 -4.41
C THR A 134 14.52 -0.38 -5.69
N ALA A 135 15.20 -0.82 -6.77
CA ALA A 135 15.10 -0.16 -8.07
C ALA A 135 13.67 -0.22 -8.66
N GLN A 136 12.92 -1.29 -8.36
CA GLN A 136 11.53 -1.46 -8.82
C GLN A 136 10.51 -0.93 -7.81
N CYS A 137 10.84 -1.01 -6.52
CA CYS A 137 10.03 -0.52 -5.40
C CYS A 137 10.63 0.78 -4.85
N TYR A 138 10.38 1.88 -5.56
CA TYR A 138 11.02 3.17 -5.30
C TYR A 138 10.05 4.20 -4.73
N ARG A 139 10.59 5.17 -3.97
CA ARG A 139 9.84 6.29 -3.39
C ARG A 139 9.04 7.06 -4.45
N LEU A 140 7.76 7.31 -4.18
CA LEU A 140 6.89 8.11 -5.05
C LEU A 140 6.48 9.40 -4.33
N THR A 141 6.92 10.54 -4.85
CA THR A 141 6.54 11.85 -4.32
C THR A 141 5.60 12.57 -5.27
N SER A 142 4.40 12.87 -4.80
CA SER A 142 3.38 13.62 -5.51
C SER A 142 3.42 15.08 -5.05
N TYR A 143 3.72 15.99 -5.97
CA TYR A 143 3.56 17.43 -5.75
C TYR A 143 2.26 17.92 -6.38
N PRO A 144 1.65 19.01 -5.86
CA PRO A 144 0.58 19.70 -6.57
C PRO A 144 1.03 20.05 -8.00
N ASN A 145 0.17 19.82 -8.99
CA ASN A 145 0.38 20.18 -10.41
C ASN A 145 1.60 19.54 -11.10
N ARG A 146 2.18 18.47 -10.56
CA ARG A 146 3.22 17.70 -11.24
C ARG A 146 2.73 16.35 -11.69
N LEU A 147 3.20 15.93 -12.87
CA LEU A 147 2.99 14.57 -13.35
C LEU A 147 3.69 13.59 -12.42
N LEU A 148 3.01 12.48 -12.14
CA LEU A 148 3.54 11.40 -11.34
C LEU A 148 4.37 10.46 -12.22
N PRO A 149 5.47 9.90 -11.67
CA PRO A 149 6.18 8.82 -12.35
C PRO A 149 5.31 7.55 -12.43
N PRO A 150 5.69 6.57 -13.27
CA PRO A 150 4.97 5.31 -13.37
C PRO A 150 4.82 4.61 -12.01
N PRO A 151 3.71 3.89 -11.73
CA PRO A 151 3.54 3.21 -10.45
C PRO A 151 4.68 2.21 -10.15
N PRO A 152 5.38 2.34 -9.00
CA PRO A 152 6.38 1.38 -8.56
C PRO A 152 5.79 -0.03 -8.38
N PHE A 153 6.68 -1.02 -8.36
CA PHE A 153 6.37 -2.42 -8.19
C PHE A 153 7.11 -2.96 -6.98
N CYS A 154 6.38 -3.50 -6.02
CA CYS A 154 6.90 -3.92 -4.73
C CYS A 154 6.51 -5.35 -4.42
N ASP A 155 7.41 -6.06 -3.75
CA ASP A 155 7.15 -7.41 -3.25
C ASP A 155 6.11 -7.35 -2.12
N ALA A 156 5.36 -8.45 -1.95
CA ALA A 156 4.43 -8.62 -0.83
C ALA A 156 5.12 -8.36 0.53
N GLY A 157 4.36 -7.89 1.52
CA GLY A 157 4.90 -7.57 2.85
C GLY A 157 5.77 -6.30 2.93
N THR A 158 6.05 -5.63 1.81
CA THR A 158 6.74 -4.32 1.82
C THR A 158 5.92 -3.29 2.60
N LYS A 159 6.54 -2.61 3.56
CA LYS A 159 5.89 -1.57 4.37
C LYS A 159 5.89 -0.24 3.62
N LEU A 160 4.83 0.55 3.76
CA LEU A 160 4.77 1.90 3.20
C LEU A 160 4.69 2.95 4.31
N LEU A 161 5.47 4.01 4.16
CA LEU A 161 5.33 5.25 4.93
C LEU A 161 4.77 6.32 3.99
N ILE A 162 3.54 6.76 4.25
CA ILE A 162 2.87 7.84 3.56
C ILE A 162 3.03 9.10 4.41
N THR A 163 3.76 10.09 3.92
CA THR A 163 3.92 11.38 4.60
C THR A 163 3.08 12.44 3.89
N LEU A 164 2.23 13.13 4.66
CA LEU A 164 1.45 14.28 4.20
C LEU A 164 2.07 15.54 4.78
N CYS A 165 2.52 16.46 3.95
CA CYS A 165 3.24 17.63 4.43
C CYS A 165 3.01 18.85 3.55
N GLN A 166 3.24 20.05 4.08
CA GLN A 166 3.02 21.29 3.35
C GLN A 166 4.15 21.53 2.35
N GLN A 167 3.83 21.90 1.11
CA GLN A 167 4.86 22.18 0.11
C GLN A 167 5.87 23.22 0.61
N GLY A 168 7.16 22.90 0.54
CA GLY A 168 8.25 23.75 1.05
C GLY A 168 8.56 23.61 2.54
N HIS A 169 7.86 22.71 3.27
CA HIS A 169 8.19 22.38 4.66
C HIS A 169 9.52 21.59 4.73
N PRO A 170 10.39 21.82 5.74
CA PRO A 170 11.67 21.11 5.88
C PRO A 170 11.53 19.59 6.03
N ASP A 171 10.41 19.13 6.60
CA ASP A 171 10.10 17.70 6.73
C ASP A 171 9.54 17.08 5.43
N CYS A 172 9.29 17.87 4.39
CA CYS A 172 8.95 17.35 3.07
C CYS A 172 10.20 17.07 2.24
N PRO A 173 10.19 16.06 1.36
CA PRO A 173 11.16 16.01 0.27
C PRO A 173 11.15 17.34 -0.50
N PRO A 174 12.33 17.86 -0.87
CA PRO A 174 12.41 19.06 -1.68
C PRO A 174 11.78 18.78 -3.05
N GLY A 175 10.94 19.70 -3.51
CA GLY A 175 10.50 19.71 -4.90
C GLY A 175 11.73 19.69 -5.79
N ARG A 176 11.81 18.73 -6.72
CA ARG A 176 12.88 18.74 -7.74
C ARG A 176 12.73 20.03 -8.55
N ASN A 177 13.38 21.10 -8.15
CA ASN A 177 13.39 22.34 -8.90
C ASN A 177 14.43 22.17 -9.99
N ALA A 178 13.94 21.96 -11.21
CA ALA A 178 14.66 22.13 -12.47
C ALA A 178 15.92 21.26 -12.67
N GLU A 179 16.31 21.14 -13.94
CA GLU A 179 17.66 20.75 -14.34
C GLU A 179 18.72 21.57 -13.56
N TYR A 180 19.95 21.06 -13.48
CA TYR A 180 21.11 21.61 -12.76
C TYR A 180 21.22 21.18 -11.29
N ASP A 181 21.84 20.00 -11.10
CA ASP A 181 22.91 19.73 -10.10
C ASP A 181 23.40 18.26 -10.15
N GLU A 182 23.20 17.53 -11.25
CA GLU A 182 23.84 16.22 -11.46
C GLU A 182 25.33 16.31 -11.85
N ALA A 183 25.96 17.49 -11.73
CA ALA A 183 27.38 17.68 -12.09
C ALA A 183 28.34 17.81 -10.89
N GLU A 184 27.88 17.80 -9.63
CA GLU A 184 28.77 17.96 -8.46
C GLU A 184 29.14 16.65 -7.72
N TRP A 185 28.79 15.48 -8.26
CA TRP A 185 29.14 14.19 -7.65
C TRP A 185 29.87 13.21 -8.59
N LEU A 186 30.59 13.72 -9.59
CA LEU A 186 31.59 12.95 -10.37
C LEU A 186 33.00 13.50 -10.17
#